data_AF-A0A3Q9GGJ2-F1
#
_entry.id   AF-A0A3Q9GGJ2-F1
#
_cell.length_a   1.000
_cell.length_b   1.000
_cell.length_c   1.000
_cell.angle_alpha   90.00
_cell.angle_beta   90.00
_cell.angle_gamma   90.00
#
_symmetry.space_group_name_H-M   'P 1'
#
loop_
_entity.id
_entity.type
_entity.pdbx_description
1 polymer ?
#
loop_
_entity_poly.entity_id
_entity_poly.type
_entity_poly.pdbx_seq_one_letter_code
_entity_poly.pdbx_strand_id
1 'polypeptide(L)'
;MALTATKIRRGLAKISFSTAHARDAKNNTICHLVTYERSLASGGEINLSSLFAVYNYLVWLLGHVHEIDDKQVLPSQRLFLADAMAFIFNIYEKQRGV
;
A
#
# COMPACT_ATOMS: atom_id res chain seq x y z
N MET A 1 -3.87 -3.34 17.50
CA MET A 1 -4.78 -2.42 16.77
C MET A 1 -4.87 -2.87 15.32
N ALA A 2 -6.08 -3.04 14.77
CA ALA A 2 -6.24 -3.45 13.37
C ALA A 2 -5.77 -2.38 12.38
N LEU A 3 -5.10 -2.82 11.29
CA LEU A 3 -4.78 -1.98 10.13
C LEU A 3 -6.06 -1.57 9.40
N THR A 4 -6.01 -0.42 8.71
CA THR A 4 -7.06 0.06 7.80
C THR A 4 -6.40 0.70 6.58
N ALA A 5 -7.11 0.81 5.46
CA ALA A 5 -6.61 1.51 4.27
C ALA A 5 -6.11 2.93 4.62
N THR A 6 -6.83 3.64 5.49
CA THR A 6 -6.46 4.99 5.95
C THR A 6 -5.19 5.01 6.79
N LYS A 7 -5.02 4.03 7.68
CA LYS A 7 -3.79 3.90 8.47
C LYS A 7 -2.61 3.56 7.57
N ILE A 8 -2.80 2.69 6.58
CA ILE A 8 -1.77 2.35 5.61
C ILE A 8 -1.35 3.59 4.82
N ARG A 9 -2.31 4.35 4.28
CA ARG A 9 -2.04 5.59 3.57
C ARG A 9 -1.24 6.60 4.41
N ARG A 10 -1.66 6.81 5.67
CA ARG A 10 -0.96 7.70 6.61
C ARG A 10 0.44 7.20 6.99
N GLY A 11 0.61 5.88 7.11
CA GLY A 11 1.91 5.28 7.40
C GLY A 11 2.87 5.41 6.22
N LEU A 12 2.41 5.09 5.00
CA LEU A 12 3.16 5.27 3.77
C LEU A 12 3.65 6.72 3.59
N ALA A 13 2.79 7.70 3.86
CA ALA A 13 3.15 9.12 3.75
C ALA A 13 4.35 9.52 4.63
N LYS A 14 4.64 8.76 5.71
CA LYS A 14 5.75 9.00 6.63
C LYS A 14 7.04 8.26 6.26
N ILE A 15 7.01 7.37 5.25
CA ILE A 15 8.18 6.62 4.82
C ILE A 15 8.93 7.44 3.77
N SER A 16 10.24 7.59 4.00
CA SER A 16 11.19 8.16 3.06
C SER A 16 11.91 7.02 2.33
N PHE A 17 12.02 7.16 1.01
CA PHE A 17 12.74 6.22 0.17
C PHE A 17 13.90 6.95 -0.51
N SER A 18 15.03 6.26 -0.62
CA SER A 18 16.27 6.81 -1.18
C SER A 18 16.17 7.08 -2.69
N THR A 19 15.46 6.23 -3.42
CA THR A 19 15.35 6.30 -4.89
C THR A 19 14.12 7.08 -5.36
N ALA A 20 14.22 7.72 -6.53
CA ALA A 20 13.09 8.41 -7.15
C ALA A 20 11.95 7.44 -7.49
N HIS A 21 12.28 6.29 -8.10
CA HIS A 21 11.30 5.25 -8.45
C HIS A 21 10.48 4.77 -7.24
N ALA A 22 11.10 4.59 -6.07
CA ALA A 22 10.37 4.21 -4.87
C ALA A 22 9.50 5.32 -4.30
N ARG A 23 9.92 6.59 -4.44
CA ARG A 23 9.06 7.73 -4.11
C ARG A 23 7.83 7.80 -5.03
N ASP A 24 8.01 7.54 -6.32
CA ASP A 24 6.91 7.54 -7.29
C ASP A 24 5.95 6.37 -7.04
N ALA A 25 6.48 5.17 -6.82
CA ALA A 25 5.69 4.00 -6.46
C ALA A 25 4.89 4.23 -5.15
N LYS A 26 5.51 4.85 -4.13
CA LYS A 26 4.82 5.28 -2.91
C LYS A 26 3.65 6.23 -3.22
N ASN A 27 3.88 7.25 -4.03
CA ASN A 27 2.85 8.23 -4.37
C ASN A 27 1.70 7.59 -5.15
N ASN A 28 2.00 6.69 -6.09
CA ASN A 28 0.99 5.92 -6.81
C ASN A 28 0.19 5.01 -5.88
N THR A 29 0.85 4.33 -4.94
CA THR A 29 0.19 3.53 -3.90
C THR A 29 -0.81 4.38 -3.10
N ILE A 30 -0.39 5.57 -2.66
CA ILE A 30 -1.25 6.52 -1.93
C ILE A 30 -2.43 6.97 -2.79
N CYS A 31 -2.19 7.29 -4.07
CA CYS A 31 -3.24 7.71 -5.00
C CYS A 31 -4.32 6.63 -5.15
N HIS A 32 -3.92 5.38 -5.41
CA HIS A 32 -4.86 4.27 -5.53
C HIS A 32 -5.58 3.95 -4.21
N LEU A 33 -4.91 4.09 -3.06
CA LEU A 33 -5.57 4.00 -1.75
C LEU A 33 -6.68 5.04 -1.60
N VAL A 34 -6.44 6.30 -1.99
CA VAL A 34 -7.47 7.36 -1.94
C VAL A 34 -8.64 7.02 -2.87
N THR A 35 -8.37 6.53 -4.08
CA THR A 35 -9.42 6.11 -5.02
C THR A 35 -10.28 4.98 -4.44
N TYR A 36 -9.63 3.97 -3.85
CA TYR A 36 -10.32 2.87 -3.18
C TYR A 36 -11.15 3.37 -1.98
N GLU A 37 -10.58 4.21 -1.11
CA GLU A 37 -11.29 4.80 0.03
C GLU A 37 -12.55 5.58 -0.40
N ARG A 38 -12.44 6.34 -1.50
CA ARG A 38 -13.59 7.07 -2.06
C ARG A 38 -14.66 6.13 -2.60
N SER A 39 -14.27 5.02 -3.23
CA SER A 39 -15.23 4.02 -3.72
C SER A 39 -15.99 3.32 -2.58
N LEU A 40 -15.34 3.11 -1.43
CA LEU A 40 -16.02 2.58 -0.24
C LEU A 40 -17.04 3.57 0.33
N ALA A 41 -16.71 4.86 0.32
CA ALA A 41 -17.55 5.90 0.89
C ALA A 41 -18.75 6.28 0.00
N SER A 42 -18.68 6.04 -1.31
CA SER A 42 -19.76 6.41 -2.25
C SER A 42 -20.97 5.50 -2.20
N GLY A 43 -20.86 4.31 -1.57
CA GLY A 43 -21.91 3.28 -1.59
C GLY A 43 -22.16 2.67 -2.97
N GLY A 44 -21.33 3.02 -3.97
CA GLY A 44 -21.37 2.46 -5.32
C GLY A 44 -20.46 1.24 -5.48
N GLU A 45 -20.05 0.97 -6.71
CA GLU A 45 -19.13 -0.13 -7.01
C GLU A 45 -17.76 0.09 -6.37
N ILE A 46 -17.27 -0.93 -5.66
CA ILE A 46 -15.95 -0.93 -5.04
C ILE A 46 -14.89 -0.97 -6.14
N ASN A 47 -13.92 -0.06 -6.08
CA ASN A 47 -12.85 -0.01 -7.07
C ASN A 47 -11.76 -1.06 -6.76
N LEU A 48 -12.05 -2.32 -7.11
CA LEU A 48 -11.14 -3.46 -6.93
C LEU A 48 -9.83 -3.30 -7.71
N SER A 49 -9.87 -2.69 -8.89
CA SER A 49 -8.68 -2.42 -9.71
C SER A 49 -7.68 -1.52 -8.97
N SER A 50 -8.18 -0.50 -8.26
CA SER A 50 -7.32 0.35 -7.43
C SER A 50 -6.72 -0.44 -6.26
N LEU A 51 -7.50 -1.30 -5.61
CA LEU A 51 -6.99 -2.13 -4.52
C LEU A 51 -5.91 -3.11 -4.98
N PHE A 52 -6.08 -3.72 -6.16
CA PHE A 52 -5.07 -4.58 -6.78
C PHE A 52 -3.80 -3.80 -7.15
N ALA A 53 -3.94 -2.57 -7.67
CA ALA A 53 -2.79 -1.71 -7.93
C ALA A 53 -2.00 -1.40 -6.66
N VAL A 54 -2.68 -1.12 -5.53
CA VAL A 54 -2.03 -0.94 -4.22
C VAL A 54 -1.24 -2.17 -3.82
N TYR A 55 -1.82 -3.37 -3.96
CA TYR A 55 -1.10 -4.62 -3.69
C TYR A 55 0.19 -4.73 -4.50
N ASN A 56 0.11 -4.53 -5.83
CA ASN A 56 1.27 -4.64 -6.71
C ASN A 56 2.38 -3.64 -6.35
N TYR A 57 2.03 -2.38 -6.05
CA TYR A 57 3.03 -1.40 -5.65
C TYR A 57 3.66 -1.73 -4.28
N LEU A 58 2.89 -2.28 -3.33
CA LEU A 58 3.44 -2.70 -2.04
C LEU A 58 4.40 -3.89 -2.18
N VAL A 59 4.07 -4.87 -3.03
CA VAL A 59 4.98 -5.98 -3.38
C VAL A 59 6.26 -5.44 -4.00
N TRP A 60 6.13 -4.53 -4.97
CA TRP A 60 7.29 -3.91 -5.61
C TRP A 60 8.15 -3.12 -4.62
N LEU A 61 7.54 -2.31 -3.75
CA LEU A 61 8.27 -1.53 -2.73
C LEU A 61 9.02 -2.43 -1.75
N LEU A 62 8.42 -3.53 -1.30
CA LEU A 62 9.08 -4.51 -0.44
C LEU A 62 10.28 -5.16 -1.12
N GLY A 63 10.11 -5.60 -2.37
CA GLY A 63 11.19 -6.16 -3.18
C GLY A 63 12.32 -5.15 -3.36
N HIS A 64 12.00 -3.92 -3.76
CA HIS A 64 12.96 -2.87 -4.00
C HIS A 64 13.75 -2.50 -2.73
N VAL A 65 13.08 -2.28 -1.59
CA VAL A 65 13.74 -1.96 -0.32
C VAL A 65 14.69 -3.07 0.12
N HIS A 66 14.32 -4.33 -0.12
CA HIS A 66 15.17 -5.47 0.18
C HIS A 66 16.38 -5.54 -0.75
N GLU A 67 16.16 -5.43 -2.06
CA GLU A 67 17.18 -5.55 -3.10
C GLU A 67 18.31 -4.53 -2.94
N ILE A 68 17.98 -3.27 -2.66
CA ILE A 68 18.97 -2.20 -2.49
C ILE A 68 19.40 -1.99 -1.04
N ASP A 69 18.82 -2.75 -0.11
CA ASP A 69 18.95 -2.55 1.33
C ASP A 69 18.78 -1.08 1.75
N ASP A 70 17.64 -0.50 1.38
CA ASP A 70 17.39 0.95 1.54
C ASP A 70 17.49 1.35 3.03
N LYS A 71 18.56 2.08 3.36
CA LYS A 71 18.86 2.52 4.73
C LYS A 71 17.97 3.65 5.22
N GLN A 72 17.23 4.32 4.33
CA GLN A 72 16.22 5.30 4.74
C GLN A 72 14.94 4.64 5.28
N VAL A 73 14.72 3.36 4.95
CA VAL A 73 13.57 2.59 5.43
C VAL A 73 13.96 1.80 6.67
N LEU A 74 13.49 2.27 7.82
CA LEU A 74 13.76 1.65 9.12
C LEU A 74 13.20 0.22 9.19
N PRO A 75 13.78 -0.68 10.00
CA PRO A 75 13.26 -2.06 10.16
C PRO A 75 11.77 -2.12 10.51
N SER A 76 11.28 -1.21 11.38
CA SER A 76 9.86 -1.12 11.72
C SER A 76 8.98 -0.67 10.55
N GLN A 77 9.51 0.14 9.63
CA GLN A 77 8.82 0.55 8.41
C GLN A 77 8.78 -0.59 7.38
N ARG A 78 9.84 -1.41 7.30
CA ARG A 78 9.85 -2.63 6.49
C ARG A 78 8.78 -3.62 6.96
N LEU A 79 8.67 -3.83 8.27
CA LEU A 79 7.60 -4.64 8.86
C LEU A 79 6.21 -4.06 8.55
N PHE A 80 6.03 -2.74 8.72
CA PHE A 80 4.79 -2.07 8.37
C PHE A 80 4.41 -2.26 6.89
N LEU A 81 5.36 -2.21 5.95
CA LEU A 81 5.10 -2.46 4.53
C LEU A 81 4.63 -3.90 4.30
N ALA A 82 5.20 -4.88 5.00
CA ALA A 82 4.80 -6.28 4.92
C ALA A 82 3.38 -6.49 5.46
N ASP A 83 3.08 -5.92 6.62
CA ASP A 83 1.74 -5.98 7.22
C ASP A 83 0.70 -5.27 6.34
N ALA A 84 1.06 -4.13 5.74
CA ALA A 84 0.20 -3.40 4.82
C ALA A 84 -0.08 -4.23 3.56
N MET A 85 0.92 -4.87 2.99
CA MET A 85 0.77 -5.74 1.82
C MET A 85 -0.18 -6.91 2.10
N ALA A 86 0.06 -7.63 3.20
CA ALA A 86 -0.80 -8.75 3.60
C ALA A 86 -2.24 -8.30 3.88
N PHE A 87 -2.42 -7.16 4.54
CA PHE A 87 -3.74 -6.58 4.78
C PHE A 87 -4.48 -6.25 3.48
N ILE A 88 -3.82 -5.58 2.53
CA ILE A 88 -4.42 -5.19 1.25
C ILE A 88 -4.77 -6.43 0.43
N PHE A 89 -3.89 -7.42 0.38
CA PHE A 89 -4.16 -8.69 -0.30
C PHE A 89 -5.38 -9.40 0.28
N ASN A 90 -5.46 -9.52 1.61
CA ASN A 90 -6.58 -10.17 2.27
C ASN A 90 -7.92 -9.47 2.02
N ILE A 91 -7.93 -8.13 1.99
CA ILE A 91 -9.14 -7.38 1.61
C ILE A 91 -9.49 -7.61 0.15
N TYR A 92 -8.50 -7.56 -0.74
CA TYR A 92 -8.71 -7.78 -2.16
C TYR A 92 -9.35 -9.14 -2.43
N GLU A 93 -8.76 -10.22 -1.90
CA GLU A 93 -9.31 -11.57 -2.07
C GLU A 93 -10.70 -11.70 -1.48
N LYS A 94 -10.93 -11.11 -0.29
CA LYS A 94 -12.26 -11.11 0.33
C LYS A 94 -13.31 -10.39 -0.52
N GLN A 95 -12.95 -9.30 -1.19
CA GLN A 95 -13.90 -8.52 -2.00
C GLN A 95 -14.02 -9.03 -3.44
N ARG A 96 -13.00 -9.72 -3.96
CA ARG A 96 -13.03 -10.38 -5.29
C ARG A 96 -13.83 -11.67 -5.27
N GLY A 97 -13.85 -12.38 -4.14
CA GLY A 97 -14.61 -13.62 -3.94
C GLY A 97 -16.09 -13.43 -3.61
N VAL A 98 -16.63 -12.21 -3.76
CA VAL A 98 -18.06 -11.87 -3.67
C VAL A 98 -18.66 -11.81 -5.06
#